data_AF-A0A150HIA4-F1
#
_entry.id   AF-A0A150HIA4-F1
#
_cell.length_a   1.000
_cell.length_b   1.000
_cell.length_c   1.000
_cell.angle_alpha   90.00
_cell.angle_beta   90.00
_cell.angle_gamma   90.00
#
_symmetry.space_group_name_H-M   'P 1'
#
loop_
_entity.id
_entity.type
_entity.pdbx_description
1 polymer ?
#
loop_
_entity_poly.entity_id
_entity_poly.type
_entity_poly.pdbx_seq_one_letter_code
_entity_poly.pdbx_strand_id
1 'polypeptide(L)'
;MGTTPNTAASAPITASAAGGVTLEFSPATAFRAVELRCIGAARAEFALTYVAGSSTVGTQQDIVCQNGALRTPIAIPTAMQNLTSFTVSATSSDGEGVWTAQLQR
;
A
#
# COMPACT_ATOMS: atom_id res chain seq x y z
N MET A 1 -15.99 16.13 -12.67
CA MET A 1 -15.57 16.78 -11.41
C MET A 1 -15.95 15.84 -10.28
N GLY A 2 -14.99 15.37 -9.49
CA GLY A 2 -15.28 14.49 -8.35
C GLY A 2 -14.15 13.52 -8.03
N THR A 3 -13.00 14.02 -7.60
CA THR A 3 -12.04 13.23 -6.83
C THR A 3 -12.08 13.77 -5.41
N THR A 4 -12.59 12.96 -4.48
CA THR A 4 -12.44 13.18 -3.04
C THR A 4 -11.37 12.20 -2.55
N PRO A 5 -10.07 12.54 -2.64
CA PRO A 5 -8.99 11.60 -2.34
C PRO A 5 -8.82 11.39 -0.83
N ASN A 6 -9.30 12.34 -0.02
CA ASN A 6 -9.00 12.39 1.41
C ASN A 6 -9.72 11.33 2.26
N THR A 7 -10.90 10.86 1.84
CA THR A 7 -11.62 9.79 2.57
C THR A 7 -11.09 8.40 2.21
N ALA A 8 -10.48 8.24 1.03
CA ALA A 8 -9.96 6.96 0.56
C ALA A 8 -8.66 6.54 1.27
N ALA A 9 -7.88 7.49 1.80
CA ALA A 9 -6.57 7.19 2.38
C ALA A 9 -6.61 6.32 3.65
N SER A 10 -7.70 6.39 4.42
CA SER A 10 -7.89 5.58 5.63
C SER A 10 -8.66 4.28 5.37
N ALA A 11 -9.26 4.14 4.17
CA ALA A 11 -9.98 2.94 3.80
C ALA A 11 -9.01 1.89 3.25
N PRO A 12 -9.24 0.60 3.52
CA PRO A 12 -8.42 -0.45 2.93
C PRO A 12 -8.58 -0.45 1.40
N ILE A 13 -7.49 -0.20 0.70
CA ILE A 13 -7.37 -0.46 -0.74
C ILE A 13 -7.53 -1.96 -0.91
N THR A 14 -8.33 -2.42 -1.87
CA THR A 14 -8.45 -3.84 -2.21
C THR A 14 -8.19 -4.02 -3.70
N ALA A 15 -7.33 -4.96 -4.06
CA ALA A 15 -7.01 -5.26 -5.45
C ALA A 15 -6.69 -6.74 -5.66
N SER A 16 -6.79 -7.20 -6.91
CA SER A 16 -6.47 -8.57 -7.33
C SER A 16 -4.97 -8.87 -7.27
N ALA A 17 -4.63 -10.16 -7.20
CA ALA A 17 -3.27 -10.70 -7.11
C ALA A 17 -2.24 -10.17 -8.13
N ALA A 18 -2.69 -9.65 -9.28
CA ALA A 18 -1.90 -8.84 -10.19
C ALA A 18 -2.59 -7.49 -10.33
N GLY A 19 -2.03 -6.46 -9.71
CA GLY A 19 -2.63 -5.13 -9.74
C GLY A 19 -1.79 -4.11 -9.01
N GLY A 20 -1.89 -2.85 -9.45
CA GLY A 20 -1.30 -1.69 -8.81
C GLY A 20 -2.36 -0.62 -8.59
N VAL A 21 -2.31 0.02 -7.43
CA VAL A 21 -3.17 1.17 -7.09
C VAL A 21 -2.27 2.34 -6.74
N THR A 22 -2.59 3.50 -7.31
CA THR A 22 -1.96 4.77 -6.98
C THR A 22 -2.97 5.65 -6.27
N LEU A 23 -2.57 6.20 -5.14
CA LEU A 23 -3.29 7.21 -4.38
C LEU A 23 -2.55 8.54 -4.47
N GLU A 24 -3.29 9.61 -4.69
CA GLU A 24 -2.75 10.97 -4.70
C GLU A 24 -3.32 11.77 -3.54
N PHE A 25 -2.48 12.58 -2.90
CA PHE A 25 -2.82 13.37 -1.73
C PHE A 25 -2.55 14.84 -2.01
N SER A 26 -3.60 15.65 -2.01
CA SER A 26 -3.53 17.10 -2.16
C SER A 26 -4.54 17.74 -1.20
N PRO A 27 -4.10 18.37 -0.09
CA PRO A 27 -2.71 18.65 0.29
C PRO A 27 -1.91 17.40 0.70
N ALA A 28 -0.58 17.53 0.78
CA ALA A 28 0.30 16.47 1.27
C ALA A 28 -0.15 16.00 2.66
N THR A 29 -0.12 14.69 2.89
CA THR A 29 -0.68 14.06 4.09
C THR A 29 0.36 13.23 4.81
N ALA A 30 0.43 13.40 6.13
CA ALA A 30 1.34 12.65 6.99
C ALA A 30 0.84 11.21 7.23
N PHE A 31 1.64 10.22 6.85
CA PHE A 31 1.44 8.80 7.14
C PHE A 31 2.70 8.21 7.78
N ARG A 32 2.53 7.27 8.70
CA ARG A 32 3.62 6.63 9.47
C ARG A 32 3.91 5.21 9.00
N ALA A 33 2.89 4.51 8.54
CA ALA A 33 2.99 3.13 8.12
C ALA A 33 1.97 2.79 7.03
N VAL A 34 2.20 1.69 6.33
CA VAL A 34 1.20 1.00 5.53
C VAL A 34 1.03 -0.41 6.07
N GLU A 35 -0.20 -0.80 6.34
CA GLU A 35 -0.55 -2.16 6.72
C GLU A 35 -0.91 -2.94 5.46
N LEU A 36 -0.19 -4.03 5.23
CA LEU A 36 -0.41 -4.91 4.09
C LEU A 36 -0.98 -6.26 4.54
N ARG A 37 -1.83 -6.85 3.70
CA ARG A 37 -2.44 -8.16 3.92
C ARG A 37 -2.79 -8.81 2.59
N CYS A 38 -2.60 -10.12 2.45
CA CYS A 38 -3.18 -10.89 1.36
C CYS A 38 -4.27 -11.83 1.87
N ILE A 39 -5.18 -12.20 0.97
CA ILE A 39 -6.36 -13.02 1.22
C ILE A 39 -6.44 -14.04 0.07
N GLY A 40 -6.42 -15.33 0.40
CA GLY A 40 -6.51 -16.40 -0.61
C GLY A 40 -5.20 -16.75 -1.33
N ALA A 41 -4.13 -15.96 -1.14
CA ALA A 41 -2.77 -16.28 -1.59
C ALA A 41 -1.94 -16.79 -0.41
N ALA A 42 -1.00 -17.71 -0.65
CA ALA A 42 -0.06 -18.16 0.38
C ALA A 42 1.10 -17.16 0.59
N ARG A 43 1.44 -16.40 -0.45
CA ARG A 43 2.53 -15.42 -0.45
C ARG A 43 2.28 -14.35 -1.51
N ALA A 44 2.62 -13.10 -1.23
CA ALA A 44 2.66 -12.07 -2.26
C ALA A 44 3.88 -11.15 -2.06
N GLU A 45 4.45 -10.73 -3.19
CA GLU A 45 5.46 -9.68 -3.22
C GLU A 45 4.76 -8.34 -3.47
N PHE A 46 4.97 -7.38 -2.57
CA PHE A 46 4.46 -6.02 -2.68
C PHE A 46 5.56 -5.07 -3.12
N ALA A 47 5.29 -4.24 -4.12
CA ALA A 47 6.11 -3.08 -4.44
C ALA A 47 5.41 -1.82 -3.95
N LEU A 48 6.11 -1.03 -3.14
CA LEU A 48 5.64 0.20 -2.50
C LEU A 48 6.46 1.35 -3.05
N THR A 49 5.80 2.39 -3.54
CA THR A 49 6.45 3.63 -3.97
C THR A 49 5.84 4.79 -3.22
N TYR A 50 6.70 5.52 -2.53
CA TYR A 50 6.37 6.71 -1.76
C TYR A 50 6.86 7.93 -2.51
N VAL A 51 6.02 8.96 -2.63
CA VAL A 51 6.42 10.26 -3.17
C VAL A 51 6.09 11.33 -2.14
N ALA A 52 7.09 12.12 -1.78
CA ALA A 52 6.97 13.23 -0.84
C ALA A 52 7.71 14.45 -1.42
N GLY A 53 6.93 15.46 -1.86
CA GLY A 53 7.50 16.60 -2.58
C GLY A 53 8.17 16.16 -3.89
N SER A 54 9.46 16.43 -4.03
CA SER A 54 10.30 15.99 -5.17
C SER A 54 11.03 14.67 -4.93
N SER A 55 10.87 14.05 -3.75
CA SER A 55 11.54 12.80 -3.39
C SER A 55 10.68 11.58 -3.72
N THR A 56 11.32 10.51 -4.20
CA THR A 56 10.68 9.22 -4.48
C THR A 56 11.49 8.11 -3.85
N VAL A 57 10.82 7.20 -3.14
CA VAL A 57 11.46 6.02 -2.53
C VAL A 57 10.63 4.78 -2.86
N GLY A 58 11.29 3.76 -3.41
CA GLY A 58 10.72 2.44 -3.66
C GLY A 58 11.14 1.43 -2.59
N THR A 59 10.25 0.51 -2.22
CA THR A 59 10.55 -0.61 -1.31
C THR A 59 9.80 -1.84 -1.77
N GLN A 60 10.44 -3.01 -1.71
CA GLN A 60 9.80 -4.29 -1.95
C GLN A 60 9.63 -5.04 -0.64
N GLN A 61 8.44 -5.59 -0.42
CA GLN A 61 8.10 -6.34 0.77
C GLN A 61 7.49 -7.67 0.38
N ASP A 62 8.11 -8.74 0.85
CA ASP A 62 7.56 -10.08 0.69
C ASP A 62 6.76 -10.47 1.93
N ILE A 63 5.50 -10.87 1.73
CA ILE A 63 4.59 -11.19 2.82
C ILE A 63 4.04 -12.61 2.64
N VAL A 64 4.26 -13.44 3.65
CA VAL A 64 3.68 -14.79 3.75
C VAL A 64 2.31 -14.69 4.40
N CYS A 65 1.29 -15.18 3.70
CA CYS A 65 -0.10 -15.13 4.12
C CYS A 65 -0.54 -16.50 4.64
N GLN A 66 -0.19 -16.78 5.89
CA GLN A 66 -0.68 -17.98 6.58
C GLN A 66 -2.15 -17.82 6.95
N ASN A 67 -3.05 -18.46 6.19
CA ASN A 67 -4.42 -18.81 6.57
C ASN A 67 -5.18 -17.73 7.41
N GLY A 68 -5.16 -16.47 6.96
CA GLY A 68 -5.72 -15.31 7.69
C GLY A 68 -4.70 -14.33 8.27
N ALA A 69 -3.43 -14.45 7.90
CA ALA A 69 -2.30 -13.76 8.53
C ALA A 69 -2.41 -12.24 8.67
N LEU A 70 -1.78 -11.82 9.77
CA LEU A 70 -1.72 -10.50 10.41
C LEU A 70 -1.42 -9.36 9.43
N ARG A 71 -2.00 -8.20 9.72
CA ARG A 71 -1.57 -6.93 9.12
C ARG A 71 -0.09 -6.77 9.39
N THR A 72 0.72 -6.74 8.34
CA THR A 72 2.15 -6.48 8.48
C THR A 72 2.35 -4.97 8.34
N PRO A 73 2.63 -4.24 9.43
CA PRO A 73 2.88 -2.80 9.35
C PRO A 73 4.27 -2.57 8.76
N ILE A 74 4.33 -1.86 7.64
CA ILE A 74 5.57 -1.41 7.01
C ILE A 74 5.75 0.06 7.35
N ALA A 75 6.81 0.38 8.08
CA ALA A 75 7.12 1.75 8.43
C ALA A 75 7.45 2.57 7.17
N ILE A 76 6.79 3.72 7.03
CA ILE A 76 7.14 4.69 5.99
C ILE A 76 8.40 5.43 6.47
N PRO A 77 9.46 5.51 5.62
CA PRO A 77 10.67 6.25 5.98
C PRO A 77 10.34 7.65 6.49
N THR A 78 10.99 8.12 7.56
CA THR A 78 10.65 9.38 8.23
C THR A 78 10.66 10.57 7.27
N ALA A 79 11.61 10.61 6.33
CA ALA A 79 11.71 11.63 5.30
C ALA A 79 10.54 11.62 4.29
N MET A 80 9.82 10.50 4.19
CA MET A 80 8.71 10.28 3.25
C MET A 80 7.34 10.36 3.93
N GLN A 81 7.25 10.67 5.23
CA GLN A 81 5.96 10.62 5.93
C GLN A 81 4.93 11.59 5.35
N ASN A 82 5.35 12.75 4.81
CA ASN A 82 4.44 13.72 4.19
C ASN A 82 4.20 13.41 2.71
N LEU A 83 3.36 12.41 2.44
CA LEU A 83 3.14 11.88 1.10
C LEU A 83 2.27 12.80 0.25
N THR A 84 2.67 12.98 -1.00
CA THR A 84 1.85 13.54 -2.09
C THR A 84 1.31 12.45 -3.01
N SER A 85 1.99 11.30 -3.08
CA SER A 85 1.51 10.12 -3.80
C SER A 85 2.03 8.84 -3.14
N PHE A 86 1.23 7.78 -3.23
CA PHE A 86 1.58 6.43 -2.81
C PHE A 86 1.10 5.43 -3.86
N THR A 87 2.00 4.60 -4.36
CA THR A 87 1.66 3.48 -5.23
C THR A 87 1.98 2.19 -4.51
N VAL A 88 1.04 1.25 -4.56
CA VAL A 88 1.23 -0.12 -4.09
C VAL A 88 0.77 -1.07 -5.17
N SER A 89 1.60 -2.05 -5.49
CA SER A 89 1.22 -3.21 -6.28
C SER A 89 1.59 -4.49 -5.55
N ALA A 90 0.87 -5.56 -5.86
CA ALA A 90 1.24 -6.89 -5.39
C ALA A 90 1.25 -7.88 -6.55
N THR A 91 2.11 -8.88 -6.44
CA THR A 91 2.15 -10.06 -7.31
C THR A 91 2.11 -11.31 -6.43
N SER A 92 1.05 -12.11 -6.57
CA SER A 92 0.97 -13.44 -5.95
C SER A 92 1.78 -14.45 -6.77
N SER A 93 2.53 -15.33 -6.10
CA SER A 93 3.31 -16.38 -6.78
C SER A 93 2.40 -17.43 -7.44
N ASP A 94 1.23 -17.65 -6.85
CA ASP A 94 0.19 -18.57 -7.30
C ASP A 94 -0.79 -17.92 -8.31
N GLY A 95 -0.66 -16.62 -8.59
CA GLY A 95 -1.55 -15.87 -9.50
C GLY A 95 -2.97 -15.67 -8.97
N GLU A 96 -3.29 -16.26 -7.82
CA GLU A 96 -4.59 -16.25 -7.17
C GLU A 96 -4.58 -15.32 -5.94
N GLY A 97 -5.79 -14.96 -5.48
CA GLY A 97 -6.01 -14.16 -4.27
C GLY A 97 -6.25 -12.67 -4.50
N VAL A 98 -6.55 -11.98 -3.40
CA VAL A 98 -6.68 -10.52 -3.32
C VAL A 98 -5.77 -9.98 -2.23
N TRP A 99 -5.41 -8.71 -2.31
CA TRP A 99 -4.63 -8.05 -1.27
C TRP A 99 -5.29 -6.76 -0.84
N THR A 100 -4.95 -6.34 0.38
CA THR A 100 -5.35 -5.05 0.92
C THR A 100 -4.17 -4.25 1.42
N ALA A 101 -4.21 -2.95 1.20
CA ALA A 101 -3.26 -2.00 1.77
C ALA A 101 -4.01 -0.88 2.49
N GLN A 102 -3.58 -0.53 3.69
CA GLN A 102 -4.18 0.56 4.45
C GLN A 102 -3.09 1.49 4.99
N LEU A 103 -3.15 2.77 4.64
CA LEU A 103 -2.25 3.77 5.19
C LEU A 103 -2.65 4.15 6.62
N GLN A 104 -1.66 4.32 7.48
CA GLN A 104 -1.81 4.67 8.89
C GLN A 104 -1.15 6.02 9.17
N ARG A 105 -1.82 6.87 9.96
CA ARG A 105 -1.37 8.23 10.31
C ARG A 105 -0.67 8.31 11.67
#